data_AF-A0A7K1KX73-F1
#
_entry.id   AF-A0A7K1KX73-F1
#
_cell.length_a   1.000
_cell.length_b   1.000
_cell.length_c   1.000
_cell.angle_alpha   90.00
_cell.angle_beta   90.00
_cell.angle_gamma   90.00
#
_symmetry.space_group_name_H-M   'P 1'
#
loop_
_entity.id
_entity.type
_entity.pdbx_description
1 polymer ?
#
loop_
_entity_poly.entity_id
_entity_poly.type
_entity_poly.pdbx_seq_one_letter_code
_entity_poly.pdbx_strand_id
1 'polypeptide(L)'
;MPLYCANDRHACTSPGDVQYATPAGLTPSNSVHWICLAAAYPASDGSTRRSPSRLRSRSHSVACAPALPARPITPSPAAARVAAPPFSTALRVVVMRTSLLRAPVGAVRPAASLGAPPKPALRRFHGISGGLAAPRRLCSTPIQQARHRRLCHVERKLNAVEAMLVGDASTRITVVCTLRGGIDADALAAAFAAKVAEHPALRSHVVRTPDGLRFEPLDPADHPVLQVRPGGRDALEEEIQTPLDPGEALVRAVLLRGDDADGEDREDVVVFAVDHAVSDGISVVTLHEAFWDHYTRAVAGAAPDAPPRAVPEPVQVRLRPWSEEDISAHVARRVAEAKEMRPVTLPYGAGGEPGIRLEQIRLSAADTEAISAAAKRDGLSRHWLVSGALLTALRRHLDAPSGPANLSCLTPVDLRSRLDPEVDREDMVLAASWFTAYAEVPEDGEATAVGARLNEGFRRARERGDLELEILGVHRLLEDPSLLMPSLVVTNAGAISTPVTPPGVEITGFRWFGLAAMGPLTAFVLTLDGRLTVEFAFNGGFLDEGLVRAFASSVREVLAELASSGATPDGAAGHAAAGNPARVNA
;
A
#
# COMPACT_ATOMS: atom_id res chain seq x y z
N MET A 1 58.18 -11.06 25.38
CA MET A 1 58.33 -10.63 26.79
C MET A 1 56.97 -10.77 27.47
N PRO A 2 56.93 -11.40 28.65
CA PRO A 2 56.01 -12.52 28.88
C PRO A 2 55.20 -12.37 30.19
N LEU A 3 54.34 -13.35 30.45
CA LEU A 3 54.07 -14.06 31.73
C LEU A 3 52.66 -14.68 31.61
N TYR A 4 52.33 -15.91 31.97
CA TYR A 4 52.98 -17.17 32.37
C TYR A 4 51.80 -18.18 32.48
N CYS A 5 51.84 -19.39 31.87
CA CYS A 5 51.87 -20.72 32.54
C CYS A 5 50.67 -21.05 33.46
N ALA A 6 50.06 -22.24 33.52
CA ALA A 6 50.25 -23.53 32.85
C ALA A 6 49.11 -24.49 33.32
N ASN A 7 48.90 -25.58 32.56
CA ASN A 7 48.41 -26.92 32.98
C ASN A 7 46.97 -27.06 33.53
N ASP A 8 46.23 -28.16 33.36
CA ASP A 8 46.52 -29.52 32.88
C ASP A 8 45.22 -30.23 32.42
N ARG A 9 45.36 -31.04 31.36
CA ARG A 9 44.81 -32.38 31.06
C ARG A 9 43.35 -32.80 31.38
N HIS A 10 42.70 -33.25 30.30
CA HIS A 10 41.92 -34.49 30.11
C HIS A 10 40.76 -34.86 31.05
N ALA A 11 39.54 -34.97 30.50
CA ALA A 11 38.84 -36.25 30.34
C ALA A 11 37.59 -36.10 29.44
N CYS A 12 37.48 -36.98 28.43
CA CYS A 12 36.25 -37.28 27.71
C CYS A 12 35.44 -38.31 28.51
N THR A 13 34.15 -38.07 28.74
CA THR A 13 33.11 -39.11 28.82
C THR A 13 31.75 -38.53 28.41
N SER A 14 31.13 -39.13 27.40
CA SER A 14 29.75 -38.89 26.94
C SER A 14 28.74 -39.72 27.76
N PRO A 15 27.46 -39.81 27.38
CA PRO A 15 26.33 -39.09 27.96
C PRO A 15 25.42 -40.00 28.84
N GLY A 16 24.59 -39.41 29.69
CA GLY A 16 23.62 -40.14 30.51
C GLY A 16 22.29 -39.41 30.61
N ASP A 17 21.23 -40.09 30.16
CA ASP A 17 19.83 -39.72 30.24
C ASP A 17 19.37 -39.41 31.67
N VAL A 18 18.56 -38.35 31.83
CA VAL A 18 17.64 -38.21 32.96
C VAL A 18 16.31 -37.63 32.45
N GLN A 19 15.29 -38.48 32.40
CA GLN A 19 13.88 -38.09 32.44
C GLN A 19 13.51 -37.64 33.86
N TYR A 20 12.64 -36.64 34.02
CA TYR A 20 11.39 -36.74 34.81
C TYR A 20 10.53 -35.46 34.76
N ALA A 21 9.24 -35.70 34.51
CA ALA A 21 8.04 -35.05 35.07
C ALA A 21 7.69 -33.57 34.74
N THR A 22 6.64 -33.44 33.93
CA THR A 22 5.70 -32.31 33.85
C THR A 22 4.79 -32.21 35.09
N PRO A 23 4.42 -31.00 35.52
CA PRO A 23 3.11 -30.71 36.08
C PRO A 23 2.26 -29.89 35.10
N ALA A 24 1.02 -30.33 34.90
CA ALA A 24 -0.01 -29.62 34.18
C ALA A 24 -0.69 -28.56 35.07
N GLY A 25 -1.08 -27.43 34.46
CA GLY A 25 -2.28 -26.68 34.86
C GLY A 25 -2.05 -25.32 35.49
N LEU A 26 -1.86 -24.27 34.67
CA LEU A 26 -2.37 -22.91 34.93
C LEU A 26 -2.77 -22.29 33.59
N THR A 27 -4.01 -21.80 33.51
CA THR A 27 -4.67 -21.18 32.35
C THR A 27 -4.08 -19.80 32.00
N PRO A 28 -4.13 -19.36 30.73
CA PRO A 28 -3.46 -18.15 30.28
C PRO A 28 -4.24 -16.88 30.63
N SER A 29 -3.52 -15.94 31.24
CA SER A 29 -3.89 -14.52 31.27
C SER A 29 -3.71 -13.95 29.87
N ASN A 30 -4.77 -13.39 29.29
CA ASN A 30 -4.73 -12.62 28.05
C ASN A 30 -3.83 -11.40 28.22
N SER A 31 -2.60 -11.52 27.74
CA SER A 31 -1.65 -10.43 27.57
C SER A 31 -0.86 -10.77 26.32
N VAL A 32 -1.40 -10.46 25.15
CA VAL A 32 -0.66 -10.53 23.89
C VAL A 32 0.38 -9.41 23.93
N HIS A 33 1.58 -9.74 24.40
CA HIS A 33 2.77 -8.94 24.16
C HIS A 33 3.13 -9.10 22.69
N TRP A 34 3.04 -8.01 21.93
CA TRP A 34 3.66 -7.91 20.62
C TRP A 34 5.18 -7.99 20.81
N ILE A 35 5.75 -9.16 20.58
CA ILE A 35 7.20 -9.32 20.45
C ILE A 35 7.55 -8.93 19.01
N CYS A 36 8.30 -7.84 18.87
CA CYS A 36 9.00 -7.50 17.64
C CYS A 36 9.93 -8.65 17.25
N LEU A 37 9.51 -9.49 16.31
CA LEU A 37 10.43 -10.36 15.58
C LEU A 37 11.07 -9.51 14.48
N ALA A 38 12.28 -9.04 14.77
CA ALA A 38 13.20 -8.60 13.73
C ALA A 38 13.38 -9.77 12.75
N ALA A 39 12.97 -9.57 11.49
CA ALA A 39 13.33 -10.45 10.41
C ALA A 39 14.86 -10.44 10.28
N ALA A 40 15.50 -11.50 10.77
CA ALA A 40 16.91 -11.74 10.55
C ALA A 40 17.08 -12.31 9.14
N TYR A 41 17.63 -11.50 8.24
CA TYR A 41 18.11 -11.94 6.93
C TYR A 41 19.30 -12.89 7.10
N PRO A 42 19.28 -14.12 6.56
CA PRO A 42 20.50 -14.91 6.44
C PRO A 42 21.20 -14.55 5.12
N ALA A 43 22.45 -14.10 5.24
CA ALA A 43 23.39 -14.03 4.13
C ALA A 43 23.60 -15.43 3.53
N SER A 44 23.44 -15.55 2.21
CA SER A 44 23.72 -16.77 1.47
C SER A 44 25.22 -16.90 1.18
N ASP A 45 25.83 -17.99 1.63
CA ASP A 45 27.16 -18.42 1.19
C ASP A 45 27.03 -19.76 0.45
N GLY A 46 27.78 -19.90 -0.64
CA GLY A 46 27.50 -20.85 -1.72
C GLY A 46 28.06 -22.28 -1.59
N SER A 47 27.51 -23.13 -2.47
CA SER A 47 27.97 -24.46 -2.92
C SER A 47 27.74 -25.64 -1.94
N THR A 48 27.04 -26.71 -2.31
CA THR A 48 27.45 -27.70 -3.32
C THR A 48 26.31 -28.67 -3.71
N ARG A 49 26.47 -29.25 -4.91
CA ARG A 49 25.59 -30.19 -5.63
C ARG A 49 25.25 -31.49 -4.88
N ARG A 50 24.03 -32.02 -5.07
CA ARG A 50 23.74 -33.39 -5.58
C ARG A 50 22.21 -33.67 -5.66
N SER A 51 21.78 -34.26 -6.76
CA SER A 51 20.46 -34.91 -6.99
C SER A 51 20.66 -36.44 -7.08
N PRO A 52 19.63 -37.27 -7.34
CA PRO A 52 18.43 -37.51 -6.53
C PRO A 52 18.15 -39.03 -6.34
N SER A 53 17.25 -39.41 -5.42
CA SER A 53 16.60 -40.73 -5.49
C SER A 53 15.19 -40.77 -4.87
N ARG A 54 14.30 -41.38 -5.65
CA ARG A 54 12.87 -41.70 -5.47
C ARG A 54 12.57 -42.48 -4.17
N LEU A 55 11.35 -42.34 -3.61
CA LEU A 55 10.40 -43.47 -3.37
C LEU A 55 9.08 -43.06 -2.67
N ARG A 56 8.00 -43.32 -3.41
CA ARG A 56 6.60 -43.75 -3.11
C ARG A 56 6.05 -43.82 -1.65
N SER A 57 4.86 -43.20 -1.52
CA SER A 57 3.55 -43.70 -1.02
C SER A 57 3.42 -44.47 0.32
N ARG A 58 2.51 -44.02 1.18
CA ARG A 58 1.20 -44.68 1.45
C ARG A 58 0.35 -43.90 2.48
N SER A 59 -0.92 -43.73 2.12
CA SER A 59 -2.10 -43.37 2.92
C SER A 59 -2.37 -44.36 4.06
N HIS A 60 -3.05 -43.95 5.14
CA HIS A 60 -4.12 -44.69 5.84
C HIS A 60 -4.97 -43.73 6.71
N SER A 61 -6.28 -43.84 6.56
CA SER A 61 -7.38 -43.17 7.27
C SER A 61 -7.95 -44.06 8.37
N VAL A 62 -8.33 -43.53 9.54
CA VAL A 62 -9.34 -44.15 10.43
C VAL A 62 -10.17 -43.07 11.15
N ALA A 63 -11.47 -43.35 11.27
CA ALA A 63 -12.58 -42.48 11.63
C ALA A 63 -12.96 -42.48 13.15
N CYS A 64 -13.88 -41.58 13.47
CA CYS A 64 -14.46 -41.20 14.77
C CYS A 64 -15.32 -42.23 15.53
N ALA A 65 -15.51 -41.94 16.83
CA ALA A 65 -16.79 -41.72 17.58
C ALA A 65 -16.87 -42.47 18.96
N PRO A 66 -17.89 -42.24 19.84
CA PRO A 66 -17.98 -41.15 20.84
C PRO A 66 -18.44 -41.62 22.26
N ALA A 67 -18.48 -40.73 23.28
CA ALA A 67 -19.43 -40.80 24.42
C ALA A 67 -19.42 -39.55 25.35
N LEU A 68 -20.62 -39.12 25.77
CA LEU A 68 -21.04 -38.04 26.70
C LEU A 68 -21.15 -38.56 28.18
N PRO A 69 -21.80 -37.87 29.16
CA PRO A 69 -21.48 -36.61 29.84
C PRO A 69 -21.57 -36.71 31.40
N ALA A 70 -21.15 -35.69 32.17
CA ALA A 70 -21.68 -35.44 33.53
C ALA A 70 -21.42 -34.00 34.03
N ARG A 71 -22.28 -33.54 34.95
CA ARG A 71 -22.64 -32.15 35.32
C ARG A 71 -22.21 -31.83 36.79
N PRO A 72 -22.56 -30.67 37.41
CA PRO A 72 -21.64 -29.72 38.03
C PRO A 72 -21.64 -29.69 39.58
N ILE A 73 -20.64 -29.05 40.22
CA ILE A 73 -20.70 -28.62 41.63
C ILE A 73 -19.92 -27.30 41.86
N THR A 74 -20.59 -26.33 42.49
CA THR A 74 -20.08 -25.17 43.27
C THR A 74 -20.47 -25.38 44.75
N PRO A 75 -19.86 -24.78 45.82
CA PRO A 75 -19.42 -23.37 45.93
C PRO A 75 -18.16 -23.02 46.81
N SER A 76 -17.60 -21.81 46.59
CA SER A 76 -17.10 -20.71 47.49
C SER A 76 -16.53 -20.97 48.93
N PRO A 77 -15.89 -19.98 49.63
CA PRO A 77 -14.68 -19.17 49.35
C PRO A 77 -13.66 -19.15 50.54
N ALA A 78 -12.39 -18.74 50.34
CA ALA A 78 -11.54 -18.17 51.41
C ALA A 78 -10.29 -17.46 50.87
N ALA A 79 -9.92 -16.37 51.53
CA ALA A 79 -8.84 -15.43 51.22
C ALA A 79 -7.46 -15.88 51.73
N ALA A 80 -6.38 -15.40 51.10
CA ALA A 80 -5.13 -15.02 51.78
C ALA A 80 -4.21 -14.18 50.88
N ARG A 81 -3.71 -13.09 51.47
CA ARG A 81 -2.67 -12.16 50.97
C ARG A 81 -1.29 -12.82 50.96
N VAL A 82 -0.44 -12.53 49.97
CA VAL A 82 1.02 -12.46 50.15
C VAL A 82 1.59 -11.33 49.28
N ALA A 83 2.47 -10.54 49.91
CA ALA A 83 3.16 -9.36 49.39
C ALA A 83 4.43 -9.70 48.60
N ALA A 84 4.82 -8.83 47.67
CA ALA A 84 6.11 -8.85 46.97
C ALA A 84 6.89 -7.54 47.29
N PRO A 85 8.23 -7.60 47.49
CA PRO A 85 9.09 -6.42 47.68
C PRO A 85 9.79 -5.99 46.36
N PRO A 86 10.51 -4.84 46.37
CA PRO A 86 10.58 -3.92 45.22
C PRO A 86 11.94 -3.89 44.51
N PHE A 87 11.99 -3.34 43.29
CA PHE A 87 13.15 -2.62 42.78
C PHE A 87 12.74 -1.41 41.96
N SER A 88 13.21 -0.25 42.40
CA SER A 88 13.16 1.06 41.75
C SER A 88 14.60 1.44 41.39
N THR A 89 14.82 1.95 40.19
CA THR A 89 16.03 2.72 39.89
C THR A 89 15.64 3.88 38.98
N ALA A 90 15.56 5.06 39.58
CA ALA A 90 15.36 6.33 38.91
C ALA A 90 16.70 6.85 38.38
N LEU A 91 16.74 7.26 37.11
CA LEU A 91 17.86 8.02 36.55
C LEU A 91 17.47 9.50 36.48
N ARG A 92 18.25 10.34 37.18
CA ARG A 92 18.18 11.81 37.15
C ARG A 92 18.73 12.32 35.82
N VAL A 93 17.98 13.18 35.13
CA VAL A 93 18.51 14.00 34.03
C VAL A 93 18.68 15.44 34.52
N VAL A 94 19.90 15.95 34.34
CA VAL A 94 20.36 17.29 34.68
C VAL A 94 19.89 18.28 33.61
N VAL A 95 19.23 19.34 34.03
CA VAL A 95 18.80 20.47 33.20
C VAL A 95 19.98 21.41 32.99
N MET A 96 20.35 21.68 31.73
CA MET A 96 21.28 22.74 31.37
C MET A 96 20.53 23.86 30.64
N ARG A 97 20.43 25.02 31.30
CA ARG A 97 19.96 26.29 30.75
C ARG A 97 20.99 26.86 29.79
N THR A 98 20.56 27.38 28.65
CA THR A 98 21.30 28.44 27.95
C THR A 98 20.36 29.57 27.53
N SER A 99 20.91 30.78 27.64
CA SER A 99 20.21 32.05 27.70
C SER A 99 20.18 32.77 26.35
N LEU A 100 19.08 33.48 26.14
CA LEU A 100 18.87 34.70 25.35
C LEU A 100 20.09 35.38 24.72
N LEU A 101 19.98 35.76 23.44
CA LEU A 101 20.51 37.02 22.91
C LEU A 101 19.59 37.59 21.82
N ARG A 102 19.23 38.86 22.02
CA ARG A 102 18.34 39.73 21.21
C ARG A 102 18.97 40.14 19.88
N ALA A 103 18.13 40.28 18.86
CA ALA A 103 18.38 41.14 17.70
C ALA A 103 17.96 42.60 17.99
N PRO A 104 18.53 43.61 17.30
CA PRO A 104 17.91 44.92 17.18
C PRO A 104 17.21 45.12 15.83
N VAL A 105 16.10 45.85 15.94
CA VAL A 105 15.16 46.33 14.93
C VAL A 105 15.78 47.45 14.08
N GLY A 106 15.40 47.54 12.79
CA GLY A 106 15.72 48.67 11.92
C GLY A 106 14.71 48.88 10.78
N ALA A 107 13.73 49.74 11.06
CA ALA A 107 13.03 50.68 10.19
C ALA A 107 12.25 50.23 8.92
N VAL A 108 10.96 50.56 8.96
CA VAL A 108 9.98 50.69 7.86
C VAL A 108 10.10 52.08 7.22
N ARG A 109 9.92 52.21 5.87
CA ARG A 109 9.02 53.18 5.17
C ARG A 109 9.16 53.15 3.62
N PRO A 110 8.20 53.73 2.84
CA PRO A 110 7.56 53.03 1.71
C PRO A 110 7.58 53.76 0.34
N ALA A 111 6.95 53.09 -0.64
CA ALA A 111 6.23 53.60 -1.83
C ALA A 111 7.00 54.27 -2.99
N ALA A 112 6.85 53.73 -4.21
CA ALA A 112 6.05 54.30 -5.31
C ALA A 112 6.45 53.76 -6.71
N SER A 113 5.42 53.33 -7.43
CA SER A 113 5.18 53.35 -8.89
C SER A 113 6.33 53.60 -9.90
N LEU A 114 6.40 52.77 -10.95
CA LEU A 114 6.18 53.14 -12.38
C LEU A 114 6.81 52.09 -13.34
N GLY A 115 6.07 51.71 -14.39
CA GLY A 115 6.66 51.38 -15.70
C GLY A 115 6.68 49.91 -16.12
N ALA A 116 5.74 49.53 -17.00
CA ALA A 116 5.76 48.33 -17.83
C ALA A 116 6.78 48.45 -19.00
N PRO A 117 7.13 47.36 -19.71
CA PRO A 117 8.41 47.17 -20.40
C PRO A 117 8.36 47.48 -21.91
N PRO A 118 9.49 47.65 -22.61
CA PRO A 118 9.52 47.60 -24.07
C PRO A 118 9.81 46.18 -24.61
N LYS A 119 9.03 45.78 -25.62
CA LYS A 119 9.19 44.59 -26.48
C LYS A 119 10.18 44.85 -27.65
N PRO A 120 10.64 43.81 -28.36
CA PRO A 120 11.98 43.74 -28.95
C PRO A 120 12.08 44.21 -30.40
N ALA A 121 13.28 44.62 -30.80
CA ALA A 121 13.63 44.93 -32.18
C ALA A 121 13.99 43.68 -32.99
N LEU A 122 13.32 43.52 -34.13
CA LEU A 122 13.63 42.57 -35.20
C LEU A 122 15.00 42.85 -35.82
N ARG A 123 15.83 41.81 -35.96
CA ARG A 123 16.89 41.75 -36.98
C ARG A 123 16.81 40.43 -37.73
N ARG A 124 16.51 40.53 -39.03
CA ARG A 124 16.73 39.50 -40.05
C ARG A 124 18.22 39.42 -40.35
N PHE A 125 18.78 38.22 -40.48
CA PHE A 125 19.94 37.96 -41.33
C PHE A 125 19.86 36.55 -41.95
N HIS A 126 20.48 36.46 -43.12
CA HIS A 126 20.28 35.51 -44.21
C HIS A 126 20.77 34.09 -43.95
N GLY A 127 20.22 33.16 -44.75
CA GLY A 127 20.56 31.75 -44.73
C GLY A 127 21.96 31.41 -45.23
N ILE A 128 22.43 30.25 -44.78
CA ILE A 128 23.53 29.48 -45.36
C ILE A 128 23.08 28.01 -45.32
N SER A 129 22.97 27.40 -46.51
CA SER A 129 22.86 25.96 -46.69
C SER A 129 24.22 25.30 -46.42
N GLY A 130 24.23 24.17 -45.71
CA GLY A 130 25.44 23.34 -45.62
C GLY A 130 25.34 22.17 -44.64
N GLY A 131 25.32 20.96 -45.19
CA GLY A 131 25.99 19.78 -44.61
C GLY A 131 25.21 18.92 -43.62
N LEU A 132 24.88 17.69 -44.03
CA LEU A 132 24.58 16.59 -43.13
C LEU A 132 25.76 16.39 -42.16
N ALA A 133 25.50 16.53 -40.86
CA ALA A 133 26.41 16.11 -39.79
C ALA A 133 25.65 15.19 -38.84
N ALA A 134 26.24 14.02 -38.57
CA ALA A 134 25.77 13.02 -37.61
C ALA A 134 25.46 13.65 -36.22
N PRO A 135 24.55 13.08 -35.42
CA PRO A 135 24.15 13.67 -34.15
C PRO A 135 25.34 13.70 -33.18
N ARG A 136 25.90 14.90 -32.98
CA ARG A 136 26.85 15.15 -31.88
C ARG A 136 26.08 14.96 -30.58
N ARG A 137 26.47 13.96 -29.78
CA ARG A 137 26.10 13.89 -28.35
C ARG A 137 26.52 15.22 -27.72
N LEU A 138 25.54 16.04 -27.33
CA LEU A 138 25.79 17.23 -26.55
C LEU A 138 26.33 16.79 -25.19
N CYS A 139 27.64 16.91 -25.00
CA CYS A 139 28.27 16.69 -23.71
C CYS A 139 27.81 17.81 -22.78
N SER A 140 27.06 17.47 -21.73
CA SER A 140 26.54 18.43 -20.76
C SER A 140 27.70 19.16 -20.06
N THR A 141 27.60 20.47 -19.92
CA THR A 141 28.62 21.28 -19.23
C THR A 141 28.72 20.88 -17.75
N PRO A 142 29.86 21.10 -17.06
CA PRO A 142 30.00 20.81 -15.62
C PRO A 142 28.92 21.46 -14.74
N ILE A 143 28.42 22.64 -15.13
CA ILE A 143 27.32 23.34 -14.46
C ILE A 143 25.98 22.62 -14.70
N GLN A 144 25.72 22.14 -15.91
CA GLN A 144 24.55 21.31 -16.21
C GLN A 144 24.62 19.96 -15.50
N GLN A 145 25.79 19.33 -15.40
CA GLN A 145 25.99 18.10 -14.65
C GLN A 145 25.79 18.31 -13.14
N ALA A 146 26.31 19.41 -12.57
CA ALA A 146 26.11 19.74 -11.17
C ALA A 146 24.64 20.10 -10.85
N ARG A 147 23.94 20.80 -11.77
CA ARG A 147 22.50 21.07 -11.65
C ARG A 147 21.67 19.78 -11.78
N HIS A 148 21.98 18.93 -12.77
CA HIS A 148 21.35 17.64 -12.95
C HIS A 148 21.55 16.75 -11.72
N ARG A 149 22.77 16.68 -11.18
CA ARG A 149 23.06 15.96 -9.93
C ARG A 149 22.22 16.46 -8.76
N ARG A 150 22.06 17.78 -8.59
CA ARG A 150 21.22 18.33 -7.52
C ARG A 150 19.72 18.05 -7.72
N LEU A 151 19.24 17.99 -8.96
CA LEU A 151 17.83 17.70 -9.27
C LEU A 151 17.48 16.22 -9.07
N CYS A 152 18.43 15.30 -9.30
CA CYS A 152 18.24 13.86 -9.19
C CYS A 152 18.84 13.23 -7.92
N HIS A 153 19.24 14.03 -6.93
CA HIS A 153 19.84 13.53 -5.70
C HIS A 153 18.76 13.09 -4.72
N VAL A 154 18.63 11.79 -4.53
CA VAL A 154 17.59 11.19 -3.67
C VAL A 154 18.08 11.01 -2.23
N GLU A 155 19.31 11.42 -1.90
CA GLU A 155 19.87 11.20 -0.58
C GLU A 155 19.20 12.09 0.49
N ARG A 156 18.26 11.51 1.24
CA ARG A 156 17.53 12.22 2.29
C ARG A 156 17.03 11.28 3.37
N LYS A 157 16.83 11.83 4.57
CA LYS A 157 16.12 11.14 5.64
C LYS A 157 14.66 10.89 5.26
N LEU A 158 14.14 9.72 5.62
CA LEU A 158 12.71 9.41 5.50
C LEU A 158 11.93 10.25 6.51
N ASN A 159 10.79 10.78 6.09
CA ASN A 159 9.85 11.40 7.01
C ASN A 159 9.15 10.33 7.88
N ALA A 160 8.33 10.79 8.84
CA ALA A 160 7.62 9.95 9.78
C ALA A 160 6.75 8.85 9.13
N VAL A 161 5.98 9.21 8.09
CA VAL A 161 5.06 8.31 7.39
C VAL A 161 5.83 7.36 6.47
N GLU A 162 6.86 7.84 5.77
CA GLU A 162 7.73 6.99 4.96
C GLU A 162 8.43 5.94 5.82
N ALA A 163 8.94 6.34 6.99
CA ALA A 163 9.60 5.42 7.92
C ALA A 163 8.62 4.36 8.47
N MET A 164 7.36 4.74 8.73
CA MET A 164 6.29 3.80 9.09
C MET A 164 6.06 2.77 7.97
N LEU A 165 6.04 3.22 6.71
CA LEU A 165 5.79 2.36 5.53
C LEU A 165 7.00 1.51 5.11
N VAL A 166 8.18 1.75 5.66
CA VAL A 166 9.33 0.84 5.52
C VAL A 166 9.42 -0.12 6.71
N GLY A 167 8.91 0.30 7.88
CA GLY A 167 8.91 -0.48 9.12
C GLY A 167 7.57 -1.16 9.38
N ASP A 168 6.85 -0.63 10.37
CA ASP A 168 5.69 -1.28 11.00
C ASP A 168 4.52 -1.55 10.05
N ALA A 169 4.40 -0.76 8.97
CA ALA A 169 3.36 -0.89 7.96
C ALA A 169 3.95 -1.17 6.57
N SER A 170 5.03 -1.94 6.49
CA SER A 170 5.66 -2.27 5.20
C SER A 170 4.67 -2.87 4.21
N THR A 171 4.53 -2.19 3.07
CA THR A 171 3.61 -2.57 2.01
C THR A 171 4.11 -2.15 0.64
N ARG A 172 3.74 -2.93 -0.37
CA ARG A 172 3.96 -2.63 -1.79
C ARG A 172 2.63 -2.55 -2.52
N ILE A 173 2.51 -1.65 -3.49
CA ILE A 173 1.41 -1.69 -4.46
C ILE A 173 1.84 -2.60 -5.60
N THR A 174 0.96 -3.53 -5.97
CA THR A 174 1.18 -4.51 -7.02
C THR A 174 0.13 -4.35 -8.11
N VAL A 175 0.59 -4.32 -9.36
CA VAL A 175 -0.23 -4.43 -10.57
C VAL A 175 0.09 -5.73 -11.27
N VAL A 176 -0.94 -6.48 -11.66
CA VAL A 176 -0.81 -7.70 -12.46
C VAL A 176 -1.61 -7.52 -13.74
N CYS A 177 -0.95 -7.60 -14.90
CA CYS A 177 -1.58 -7.59 -16.21
C CYS A 177 -1.42 -8.95 -16.88
N THR A 178 -2.55 -9.56 -17.24
CA THR A 178 -2.57 -10.75 -18.11
C THR A 178 -2.69 -10.27 -19.55
N LEU A 179 -1.88 -10.86 -20.42
CA LEU A 179 -1.64 -10.40 -21.79
C LEU A 179 -1.87 -11.53 -22.78
N ARG A 180 -2.47 -11.20 -23.91
CA ARG A 180 -2.52 -12.06 -25.09
C ARG A 180 -1.77 -11.42 -26.24
N GLY A 181 -1.09 -12.24 -27.03
CA GLY A 181 -0.39 -11.83 -28.25
C GLY A 181 1.13 -11.84 -28.15
N GLY A 182 1.79 -11.36 -29.20
CA GLY A 182 3.25 -11.39 -29.31
C GLY A 182 3.92 -10.28 -28.53
N ILE A 183 4.29 -10.54 -27.27
CA ILE A 183 5.01 -9.56 -26.44
C ILE A 183 6.50 -9.51 -26.85
N ASP A 184 6.96 -8.33 -27.27
CA ASP A 184 8.37 -8.01 -27.48
C ASP A 184 9.02 -7.69 -26.13
N ALA A 185 9.73 -8.67 -25.59
CA ALA A 185 10.34 -8.57 -24.26
C ALA A 185 11.45 -7.51 -24.19
N ASP A 186 12.18 -7.28 -25.29
CA ASP A 186 13.27 -6.30 -25.33
C ASP A 186 12.71 -4.88 -25.35
N ALA A 187 11.67 -4.64 -26.14
CA ALA A 187 10.96 -3.35 -26.13
C ALA A 187 10.29 -3.08 -24.78
N LEU A 188 9.71 -4.11 -24.14
CA LEU A 188 9.10 -3.99 -22.82
C LEU A 188 10.15 -3.68 -21.73
N ALA A 189 11.30 -4.35 -21.77
CA ALA A 189 12.41 -4.08 -20.87
C ALA A 189 12.98 -2.67 -21.07
N ALA A 190 13.09 -2.21 -22.33
CA ALA A 190 13.52 -0.85 -22.64
C ALA A 190 12.53 0.21 -22.12
N ALA A 191 11.22 -0.05 -22.20
CA ALA A 191 10.20 0.83 -21.65
C ALA A 191 10.29 0.93 -20.12
N PHE A 192 10.48 -0.19 -19.43
CA PHE A 192 10.69 -0.20 -17.98
C PHE A 192 11.96 0.57 -17.58
N ALA A 193 13.08 0.27 -18.24
CA ALA A 193 14.36 0.96 -17.99
C ALA A 193 14.25 2.47 -18.23
N ALA A 194 13.49 2.91 -19.24
CA ALA A 194 13.24 4.32 -19.48
C ALA A 194 12.48 4.99 -18.33
N LYS A 195 11.42 4.37 -17.79
CA LYS A 195 10.69 4.93 -16.63
C LYS A 195 11.52 4.92 -15.36
N VAL A 196 12.31 3.87 -15.11
CA VAL A 196 13.26 3.83 -13.98
C VAL A 196 14.32 4.93 -14.12
N ALA A 197 14.83 5.19 -15.34
CA ALA A 197 15.78 6.26 -15.59
C ALA A 197 15.16 7.66 -15.38
N GLU A 198 13.90 7.84 -15.81
CA GLU A 198 13.14 9.08 -15.68
C GLU A 198 12.89 9.45 -14.21
N HIS A 199 12.65 8.46 -13.34
CA HIS A 199 12.27 8.68 -11.94
C HIS A 199 13.41 8.32 -10.98
N PRO A 200 14.22 9.27 -10.49
CA PRO A 200 15.36 8.94 -9.63
C PRO A 200 14.95 8.23 -8.33
N ALA A 201 13.75 8.50 -7.80
CA ALA A 201 13.22 7.81 -6.62
C ALA A 201 13.11 6.28 -6.79
N LEU A 202 12.89 5.80 -8.01
CA LEU A 202 12.85 4.36 -8.33
C LEU A 202 14.25 3.73 -8.42
N ARG A 203 15.31 4.55 -8.43
CA ARG A 203 16.72 4.14 -8.46
C ARG A 203 17.39 4.37 -7.11
N SER A 204 16.61 4.16 -6.06
CA SER A 204 17.04 4.30 -4.68
C SER A 204 16.65 3.06 -3.88
N HIS A 205 17.28 2.94 -2.74
CA HIS A 205 16.94 1.99 -1.68
C HIS A 205 16.91 2.69 -0.33
N VAL A 206 16.49 1.98 0.71
CA VAL A 206 16.40 2.49 2.08
C VAL A 206 17.49 1.87 2.93
N VAL A 207 18.36 2.72 3.49
CA VAL A 207 19.39 2.30 4.43
C VAL A 207 19.08 2.75 5.84
N ARG A 208 19.55 1.99 6.82
CA ARG A 208 19.50 2.36 8.23
C ARG A 208 20.79 3.07 8.63
N THR A 209 20.66 4.28 9.15
CA THR A 209 21.77 5.09 9.67
C THR A 209 21.58 5.40 11.15
N PRO A 210 22.60 5.91 11.87
CA PRO A 210 22.45 6.34 13.27
C PRO A 210 21.35 7.39 13.48
N ASP A 211 21.07 8.21 12.46
CA ASP A 211 20.07 9.30 12.53
C ASP A 211 18.67 8.87 12.04
N GLY A 212 18.48 7.60 11.69
CA GLY A 212 17.23 7.02 11.18
C GLY A 212 17.35 6.40 9.79
N LEU A 213 16.21 6.11 9.16
CA LEU A 213 16.16 5.59 7.79
C LEU A 213 16.42 6.70 6.77
N ARG A 214 17.15 6.37 5.69
CA ARG A 214 17.44 7.29 4.58
C ARG A 214 17.19 6.62 3.25
N PHE A 215 16.74 7.40 2.27
CA PHE A 215 16.86 7.02 0.87
C PHE A 215 18.29 7.28 0.43
N GLU A 216 18.89 6.31 -0.26
CA GLU A 216 20.19 6.44 -0.93
C GLU A 216 20.07 5.96 -2.37
N PRO A 217 20.78 6.57 -3.32
CA PRO A 217 20.75 6.13 -4.71
C PRO A 217 21.45 4.77 -4.87
N LEU A 218 20.90 3.92 -5.71
CA LEU A 218 21.54 2.69 -6.16
C LEU A 218 22.72 3.00 -7.08
N ASP A 219 23.71 2.12 -7.08
CA ASP A 219 24.73 2.14 -8.11
C ASP A 219 24.11 1.83 -9.48
N PRO A 220 24.60 2.42 -10.59
CA PRO A 220 24.01 2.21 -11.91
C PRO A 220 23.95 0.76 -12.38
N ALA A 221 24.83 -0.11 -11.86
CA ALA A 221 24.85 -1.54 -12.14
C ALA A 221 23.69 -2.29 -11.47
N ASP A 222 23.14 -1.73 -10.39
CA ASP A 222 22.09 -2.32 -9.56
C ASP A 222 20.72 -1.66 -9.80
N HIS A 223 20.62 -0.76 -10.79
CA HIS A 223 19.34 -0.18 -11.17
C HIS A 223 18.32 -1.29 -11.54
N PRO A 224 17.05 -1.17 -11.11
CA PRO A 224 16.03 -2.16 -11.44
C PRO A 224 15.88 -2.37 -12.95
N VAL A 225 15.85 -3.64 -13.35
CA VAL A 225 15.59 -4.07 -14.73
C VAL A 225 14.38 -5.01 -14.78
N LEU A 226 13.72 -5.08 -15.92
CA LEU A 226 12.60 -6.00 -16.12
C LEU A 226 13.17 -7.42 -16.23
N GLN A 227 12.68 -8.32 -15.39
CA GLN A 227 13.08 -9.72 -15.41
C GLN A 227 12.14 -10.51 -16.31
N VAL A 228 12.68 -11.38 -17.16
CA VAL A 228 11.87 -12.31 -17.97
C VAL A 228 12.07 -13.72 -17.43
N ARG A 229 10.98 -14.37 -17.05
CA ARG A 229 10.96 -15.71 -16.45
C ARG A 229 9.95 -16.60 -17.16
N PRO A 230 10.12 -17.92 -17.15
CA PRO A 230 9.03 -18.85 -17.46
C PRO A 230 7.82 -18.57 -16.54
N GLY A 231 6.63 -18.58 -17.11
CA GLY A 231 5.38 -18.28 -16.44
C GLY A 231 4.59 -19.53 -16.03
N GLY A 232 3.28 -19.38 -16.02
CA GLY A 232 2.34 -20.35 -15.44
C GLY A 232 1.81 -19.91 -14.08
N ARG A 233 0.75 -20.59 -13.63
CA ARG A 233 0.03 -20.24 -12.39
C ARG A 233 0.95 -20.22 -11.16
N ASP A 234 1.80 -21.23 -11.03
CA ASP A 234 2.72 -21.37 -9.90
C ASP A 234 3.77 -20.25 -9.88
N ALA A 235 4.25 -19.80 -11.05
CA ALA A 235 5.22 -18.71 -11.17
C ALA A 235 4.60 -17.35 -10.79
N LEU A 236 3.34 -17.10 -11.16
CA LEU A 236 2.62 -15.91 -10.73
C LEU A 236 2.38 -15.92 -9.21
N GLU A 237 1.99 -17.07 -8.67
CA GLU A 237 1.82 -17.22 -7.22
C GLU A 237 3.14 -16.96 -6.49
N GLU A 238 4.24 -17.54 -6.95
CA GLU A 238 5.59 -17.29 -6.40
C GLU A 238 5.96 -15.80 -6.43
N GLU A 239 5.72 -15.09 -7.54
CA GLU A 239 6.02 -13.65 -7.64
C GLU A 239 5.12 -12.81 -6.70
N ILE A 240 3.86 -13.18 -6.53
CA ILE A 240 2.96 -12.53 -5.57
C ILE A 240 3.45 -12.77 -4.13
N GLN A 241 3.97 -13.97 -3.82
CA GLN A 241 4.55 -14.26 -2.51
C GLN A 241 5.90 -13.57 -2.26
N THR A 242 6.63 -13.20 -3.32
CA THR A 242 7.98 -12.64 -3.19
C THR A 242 7.90 -11.21 -2.63
N PRO A 243 8.46 -10.93 -1.43
CA PRO A 243 8.48 -9.59 -0.86
C PRO A 243 9.30 -8.63 -1.73
N LEU A 244 8.98 -7.34 -1.68
CA LEU A 244 9.84 -6.28 -2.20
C LEU A 244 10.65 -5.72 -1.02
N ASP A 245 11.96 -5.91 -1.03
CA ASP A 245 12.83 -5.40 0.04
C ASP A 245 13.23 -3.95 -0.26
N PRO A 246 12.76 -2.96 0.50
CA PRO A 246 13.11 -1.56 0.28
C PRO A 246 14.62 -1.29 0.48
N GLY A 247 15.36 -2.15 1.16
CA GLY A 247 16.82 -2.08 1.28
C GLY A 247 17.58 -2.51 0.01
N GLU A 248 16.93 -3.24 -0.89
CA GLU A 248 17.51 -3.64 -2.18
C GLU A 248 16.95 -2.80 -3.33
N ALA A 249 15.63 -2.68 -3.43
CA ALA A 249 14.98 -1.93 -4.52
C ALA A 249 13.57 -1.48 -4.13
N LEU A 250 13.17 -0.31 -4.65
CA LEU A 250 11.83 0.24 -4.43
C LEU A 250 10.84 -0.06 -5.56
N VAL A 251 11.29 -0.74 -6.62
CA VAL A 251 10.45 -1.20 -7.72
C VAL A 251 10.96 -2.50 -8.30
N ARG A 252 10.03 -3.36 -8.74
CA ARG A 252 10.32 -4.57 -9.50
C ARG A 252 9.31 -4.76 -10.62
N ALA A 253 9.78 -5.20 -11.78
CA ALA A 253 8.93 -5.60 -12.90
C ALA A 253 9.36 -6.99 -13.41
N VAL A 254 8.39 -7.88 -13.58
CA VAL A 254 8.62 -9.25 -14.06
C VAL A 254 7.65 -9.56 -15.19
N LEU A 255 8.17 -10.04 -16.33
CA LEU A 255 7.42 -10.67 -17.41
C LEU A 255 7.50 -12.20 -17.25
N LEU A 256 6.38 -12.80 -16.91
CA LEU A 256 6.17 -14.24 -16.89
C LEU A 256 5.66 -14.69 -18.26
N ARG A 257 6.43 -15.52 -18.96
CA ARG A 257 6.09 -15.99 -20.31
C ARG A 257 5.18 -17.22 -20.23
N GLY A 258 4.01 -17.18 -20.85
CA GLY A 258 3.14 -18.35 -20.97
C GLY A 258 3.86 -19.51 -21.68
N ASP A 259 3.40 -20.75 -21.47
CA ASP A 259 4.03 -21.91 -22.10
C ASP A 259 3.77 -21.88 -23.62
N ASP A 260 4.81 -22.14 -24.41
CA ASP A 260 4.69 -22.21 -25.86
C ASP A 260 3.82 -23.41 -26.29
N ALA A 261 3.62 -24.39 -25.40
CA ALA A 261 2.69 -25.50 -25.60
C ALA A 261 1.22 -25.05 -25.70
N ASP A 262 0.87 -23.88 -25.16
CA ASP A 262 -0.52 -23.36 -25.13
C ASP A 262 -0.91 -22.66 -26.45
N GLY A 263 0.02 -22.51 -27.40
CA GLY A 263 -0.27 -22.01 -28.75
C GLY A 263 -0.95 -20.63 -28.77
N GLU A 264 -2.12 -20.54 -29.41
CA GLU A 264 -2.89 -19.27 -29.49
C GLU A 264 -3.52 -18.86 -28.14
N ASP A 265 -3.60 -19.76 -27.16
CA ASP A 265 -4.08 -19.49 -25.80
C ASP A 265 -2.94 -19.08 -24.84
N ARG A 266 -1.73 -18.87 -25.37
CA ARG A 266 -0.60 -18.41 -24.56
C ARG A 266 -0.89 -17.06 -23.90
N GLU A 267 -0.88 -17.04 -22.57
CA GLU A 267 -0.99 -15.82 -21.77
C GLU A 267 0.34 -15.47 -21.11
N ASP A 268 0.87 -14.30 -21.45
CA ASP A 268 1.99 -13.71 -20.72
C ASP A 268 1.42 -12.88 -19.55
N VAL A 269 2.18 -12.75 -18.47
CA VAL A 269 1.79 -11.94 -17.31
C VAL A 269 2.89 -10.95 -16.97
N VAL A 270 2.53 -9.67 -16.84
CA VAL A 270 3.42 -8.64 -16.30
C VAL A 270 3.02 -8.33 -14.87
N VAL A 271 3.95 -8.48 -13.94
CA VAL A 271 3.80 -8.08 -12.54
C VAL A 271 4.68 -6.86 -12.27
N PHE A 272 4.07 -5.81 -11.72
CA PHE A 272 4.72 -4.58 -11.32
C PHE A 272 4.54 -4.38 -9.82
N ALA A 273 5.61 -4.15 -9.09
CA ALA A 273 5.60 -3.93 -7.65
C ALA A 273 6.34 -2.64 -7.32
N VAL A 274 5.73 -1.75 -6.54
CA VAL A 274 6.34 -0.48 -6.10
C VAL A 274 6.17 -0.33 -4.60
N ASP A 275 7.24 0.02 -3.91
CA ASP A 275 7.22 0.27 -2.47
C ASP A 275 6.43 1.54 -2.14
N HIS A 276 5.61 1.48 -1.09
CA HIS A 276 4.77 2.60 -0.68
C HIS A 276 5.54 3.80 -0.12
N ALA A 277 6.81 3.64 0.27
CA ALA A 277 7.64 4.75 0.75
C ALA A 277 7.91 5.80 -0.34
N VAL A 278 7.82 5.41 -1.62
CA VAL A 278 7.97 6.31 -2.77
C VAL A 278 6.73 6.35 -3.66
N SER A 279 5.60 5.79 -3.21
CA SER A 279 4.42 5.70 -4.06
C SER A 279 3.10 5.70 -3.29
N ASP A 280 2.07 6.19 -3.96
CA ASP A 280 0.68 6.01 -3.61
C ASP A 280 -0.08 5.36 -4.77
N GLY A 281 -1.37 5.08 -4.57
CA GLY A 281 -2.21 4.44 -5.58
C GLY A 281 -2.21 5.18 -6.93
N ILE A 282 -2.20 6.51 -6.91
CA ILE A 282 -2.20 7.34 -8.12
C ILE A 282 -0.84 7.25 -8.82
N SER A 283 0.26 7.27 -8.07
CA SER A 283 1.61 7.12 -8.61
C SER A 283 1.73 5.83 -9.42
N VAL A 284 1.27 4.72 -8.85
CA VAL A 284 1.46 3.39 -9.46
C VAL A 284 0.56 3.19 -10.67
N VAL A 285 -0.70 3.64 -10.61
CA VAL A 285 -1.59 3.62 -11.78
C VAL A 285 -1.01 4.46 -12.92
N THR A 286 -0.54 5.67 -12.62
CA THR A 286 -0.02 6.60 -13.64
C THR A 286 1.33 6.12 -14.20
N LEU A 287 2.23 5.61 -13.36
CA LEU A 287 3.49 4.99 -13.77
C LEU A 287 3.24 3.79 -14.70
N HIS A 288 2.25 2.96 -14.37
CA HIS A 288 1.88 1.81 -15.17
C HIS A 288 1.28 2.21 -16.52
N GLU A 289 0.40 3.20 -16.58
CA GLU A 289 -0.12 3.76 -17.84
C GLU A 289 1.02 4.28 -18.73
N ALA A 290 1.92 5.08 -18.16
CA ALA A 290 3.07 5.63 -18.88
C ALA A 290 4.05 4.54 -19.35
N PHE A 291 4.22 3.47 -18.58
CA PHE A 291 5.02 2.30 -18.98
C PHE A 291 4.47 1.63 -20.25
N TRP A 292 3.15 1.43 -20.34
CA TRP A 292 2.51 0.85 -21.52
C TRP A 292 2.55 1.76 -22.74
N ASP A 293 2.43 3.08 -22.57
CA ASP A 293 2.66 4.04 -23.64
C ASP A 293 4.10 3.96 -24.17
N HIS A 294 5.08 3.92 -23.27
CA HIS A 294 6.49 3.76 -23.63
C HIS A 294 6.75 2.45 -24.36
N TYR A 295 6.14 1.35 -23.93
CA TYR A 295 6.24 0.06 -24.62
C TYR A 295 5.64 0.13 -26.03
N THR A 296 4.44 0.69 -26.17
CA THR A 296 3.78 0.89 -27.47
C THR A 296 4.66 1.68 -28.43
N ARG A 297 5.28 2.75 -27.94
CA ARG A 297 6.20 3.59 -28.71
C ARG A 297 7.51 2.87 -29.06
N ALA A 298 8.07 2.10 -28.13
CA ALA A 298 9.30 1.34 -28.34
C ALA A 298 9.11 0.29 -29.45
N VAL A 299 7.99 -0.44 -29.46
CA VAL A 299 7.62 -1.37 -30.54
C VAL A 299 7.48 -0.66 -31.88
N ALA A 300 6.98 0.58 -31.89
CA ALA A 300 6.91 1.42 -33.09
C ALA A 300 8.27 2.00 -33.53
N GLY A 301 9.37 1.65 -32.85
CA GLY A 301 10.72 2.14 -33.15
C GLY A 301 11.00 3.57 -32.68
N ALA A 302 10.14 4.15 -31.86
CA ALA A 302 10.38 5.47 -31.29
C ALA A 302 11.33 5.37 -30.09
N ALA A 303 12.31 6.27 -30.03
CA ALA A 303 13.17 6.37 -28.87
C ALA A 303 12.38 6.87 -27.65
N PRO A 304 12.71 6.39 -26.43
CA PRO A 304 12.19 7.01 -25.22
C PRO A 304 12.70 8.46 -25.15
N ASP A 305 11.77 9.40 -24.98
CA ASP A 305 12.10 10.81 -24.79
C ASP A 305 11.42 11.30 -23.51
N ALA A 306 12.11 11.09 -22.39
CA ALA A 306 11.73 11.66 -21.11
C ALA A 306 13.01 12.03 -20.35
N PRO A 307 13.30 13.34 -20.14
CA PRO A 307 14.42 13.73 -19.31
C PRO A 307 14.15 13.31 -17.84
N PRO A 308 15.19 13.06 -17.03
CA PRO A 308 15.01 12.75 -15.63
C PRO A 308 14.20 13.83 -14.90
N ARG A 309 13.21 13.39 -14.14
CA ARG A 309 12.42 14.23 -13.23
C ARG A 309 13.22 14.57 -11.99
N ALA A 310 12.81 15.64 -11.33
CA ALA A 310 13.33 15.98 -10.01
C ALA A 310 12.85 14.96 -8.98
N VAL A 311 13.63 14.77 -7.91
CA VAL A 311 13.16 14.00 -6.75
C VAL A 311 12.07 14.82 -6.05
N PRO A 312 10.84 14.29 -5.91
CA PRO A 312 9.79 15.02 -5.23
C PRO A 312 10.12 15.20 -3.74
N GLU A 313 9.82 16.39 -3.21
CA GLU A 313 9.86 16.62 -1.77
C GLU A 313 8.69 15.91 -1.09
N PRO A 314 8.88 15.43 0.16
CA PRO A 314 7.77 14.87 0.92
C PRO A 314 6.62 15.86 1.07
N VAL A 315 5.37 15.42 0.87
CA VAL A 315 4.21 16.32 0.89
C VAL A 315 3.99 17.04 2.22
N GLN A 316 4.58 16.53 3.32
CA GLN A 316 4.50 17.13 4.66
C GLN A 316 5.05 18.55 4.70
N VAL A 317 6.04 18.89 3.87
CA VAL A 317 6.64 20.23 3.83
C VAL A 317 5.66 21.28 3.28
N ARG A 318 4.54 20.82 2.70
CA ARG A 318 3.54 21.63 2.02
C ARG A 318 2.23 21.74 2.80
N LEU A 319 2.13 21.07 3.95
CA LEU A 319 0.95 21.10 4.81
C LEU A 319 0.89 22.40 5.61
N ARG A 320 -0.28 22.72 6.17
CA ARG A 320 -0.42 23.89 7.02
C ARG A 320 0.48 23.75 8.26
N PRO A 321 1.00 24.86 8.80
CA PRO A 321 1.86 24.86 9.98
C PRO A 321 1.01 24.69 11.26
N TRP A 322 0.43 23.51 11.45
CA TRP A 322 -0.33 23.15 12.65
C TRP A 322 0.54 23.25 13.90
N SER A 323 -0.03 23.75 14.99
CA SER A 323 0.69 23.84 16.25
C SER A 323 0.80 22.47 16.92
N GLU A 324 1.74 22.32 17.86
CA GLU A 324 1.82 21.09 18.64
C GLU A 324 0.59 20.83 19.51
N GLU A 325 -0.12 21.89 19.90
CA GLU A 325 -1.38 21.79 20.62
C GLU A 325 -2.47 21.18 19.72
N ASP A 326 -2.55 21.60 18.45
CA ASP A 326 -3.52 21.07 17.48
C ASP A 326 -3.27 19.58 17.22
N ILE A 327 -2.01 19.19 17.01
CA ILE A 327 -1.64 17.79 16.77
C ILE A 327 -1.96 16.95 18.02
N SER A 328 -1.60 17.43 19.22
CA SER A 328 -1.88 16.73 20.47
C SER A 328 -3.39 16.57 20.73
N ALA A 329 -4.17 17.63 20.48
CA ALA A 329 -5.62 17.61 20.62
C ALA A 329 -6.27 16.64 19.62
N HIS A 330 -5.77 16.60 18.38
CA HIS A 330 -6.22 15.65 17.37
C HIS A 330 -5.95 14.21 17.81
N VAL A 331 -4.71 13.88 18.21
CA VAL A 331 -4.34 12.53 18.68
C VAL A 331 -5.21 12.10 19.87
N ALA A 332 -5.36 12.96 20.88
CA ALA A 332 -6.18 12.66 22.07
C ALA A 332 -7.64 12.38 21.68
N ARG A 333 -8.19 13.15 20.74
CA ARG A 333 -9.55 12.92 20.22
C ARG A 333 -9.66 11.60 19.48
N ARG A 334 -8.71 11.26 18.61
CA ARG A 334 -8.71 9.97 17.87
C ARG A 334 -8.67 8.78 18.83
N VAL A 335 -7.81 8.84 19.84
CA VAL A 335 -7.72 7.81 20.90
C VAL A 335 -9.02 7.71 21.70
N ALA A 336 -9.62 8.84 22.09
CA ALA A 336 -10.89 8.84 22.82
C ALA A 336 -12.03 8.25 21.99
N GLU A 337 -12.14 8.65 20.72
CA GLU A 337 -13.13 8.15 19.76
C GLU A 337 -12.97 6.64 19.55
N ALA A 338 -11.76 6.13 19.36
CA ALA A 338 -11.53 4.68 19.22
C ALA A 338 -11.94 3.89 20.47
N LYS A 339 -11.69 4.44 21.67
CA LYS A 339 -12.06 3.83 22.96
C LYS A 339 -13.55 3.86 23.24
N GLU A 340 -14.24 4.90 22.77
CA GLU A 340 -15.68 5.03 22.85
C GLU A 340 -16.36 4.08 21.87
N MET A 341 -15.94 4.10 20.61
CA MET A 341 -16.55 3.31 19.54
C MET A 341 -16.26 1.82 19.66
N ARG A 342 -15.05 1.43 20.08
CA ARG A 342 -14.61 0.02 20.21
C ARG A 342 -14.98 -0.80 18.97
N PRO A 343 -14.42 -0.46 17.80
CA PRO A 343 -14.83 -1.10 16.56
C PRO A 343 -14.60 -2.60 16.61
N VAL A 344 -15.58 -3.38 16.17
CA VAL A 344 -15.47 -4.83 16.06
C VAL A 344 -14.60 -5.15 14.85
N THR A 345 -13.58 -5.98 15.02
CA THR A 345 -12.64 -6.38 13.97
C THR A 345 -12.86 -7.82 13.55
N LEU A 346 -12.33 -8.20 12.38
CA LEU A 346 -12.26 -9.60 11.98
C LEU A 346 -11.40 -10.41 12.97
N PRO A 347 -11.63 -11.73 13.10
CA PRO A 347 -10.88 -12.60 14.01
C PRO A 347 -9.46 -12.88 13.48
N TYR A 348 -8.59 -11.86 13.49
CA TYR A 348 -7.19 -12.00 13.13
C TYR A 348 -6.48 -13.00 14.04
N GLY A 349 -5.67 -13.88 13.46
CA GLY A 349 -5.00 -14.99 14.15
C GLY A 349 -5.71 -16.34 14.03
N ALA A 350 -6.89 -16.38 13.41
CA ALA A 350 -7.58 -17.62 13.03
C ALA A 350 -7.16 -18.14 11.63
N GLY A 351 -6.04 -17.66 11.10
CA GLY A 351 -5.53 -18.05 9.79
C GLY A 351 -5.00 -19.48 9.73
N GLY A 352 -4.77 -19.95 8.51
CA GLY A 352 -4.22 -21.28 8.21
C GLY A 352 -2.78 -21.19 7.71
N GLU A 353 -2.55 -21.71 6.50
CA GLU A 353 -1.22 -21.67 5.88
C GLU A 353 -0.77 -20.23 5.59
N PRO A 354 0.46 -19.84 5.97
CA PRO A 354 1.02 -18.54 5.65
C PRO A 354 1.06 -18.29 4.14
N GLY A 355 1.00 -17.01 3.78
CA GLY A 355 1.17 -16.53 2.42
C GLY A 355 0.03 -15.63 1.96
N ILE A 356 0.32 -14.81 0.97
CA ILE A 356 -0.63 -13.91 0.36
C ILE A 356 -1.73 -14.72 -0.34
N ARG A 357 -2.97 -14.31 -0.16
CA ARG A 357 -4.18 -14.81 -0.80
C ARG A 357 -4.93 -13.63 -1.40
N LEU A 358 -5.59 -13.89 -2.52
CA LEU A 358 -6.31 -12.87 -3.26
C LEU A 358 -7.72 -13.37 -3.60
N GLU A 359 -8.74 -12.56 -3.35
CA GLU A 359 -10.13 -12.85 -3.71
C GLU A 359 -10.73 -11.62 -4.41
N GLN A 360 -11.23 -11.81 -5.63
CA GLN A 360 -11.73 -10.70 -6.46
C GLN A 360 -13.24 -10.78 -6.68
N ILE A 361 -13.88 -9.64 -6.59
CA ILE A 361 -15.22 -9.38 -7.11
C ILE A 361 -15.09 -8.54 -8.36
N ARG A 362 -15.76 -8.93 -9.45
CA ARG A 362 -15.85 -8.15 -10.68
C ARG A 362 -17.31 -8.00 -11.10
N LEU A 363 -17.77 -6.77 -11.22
CA LEU A 363 -19.12 -6.46 -11.66
C LEU A 363 -19.20 -6.32 -13.19
N SER A 364 -20.41 -6.46 -13.72
CA SER A 364 -20.67 -6.09 -15.11
C SER A 364 -20.64 -4.56 -15.27
N ALA A 365 -20.52 -4.09 -16.51
CA ALA A 365 -20.59 -2.65 -16.79
C ALA A 365 -21.98 -2.08 -16.41
N ALA A 366 -23.04 -2.84 -16.69
CA ALA A 366 -24.42 -2.46 -16.36
C ALA A 366 -24.62 -2.34 -14.84
N ASP A 367 -24.15 -3.31 -14.05
CA ASP A 367 -24.27 -3.24 -12.58
C ASP A 367 -23.44 -2.09 -12.01
N THR A 368 -22.25 -1.85 -12.58
CA THR A 368 -21.38 -0.74 -12.18
C THR A 368 -22.03 0.62 -12.45
N GLU A 369 -22.70 0.76 -13.59
CA GLU A 369 -23.46 1.95 -13.94
C GLU A 369 -24.67 2.13 -13.03
N ALA A 370 -25.41 1.06 -12.73
CA ALA A 370 -26.54 1.09 -11.82
C ALA A 370 -26.13 1.49 -10.40
N ILE A 371 -25.01 0.99 -9.88
CA ILE A 371 -24.43 1.41 -8.59
C ILE A 371 -24.02 2.89 -8.64
N SER A 372 -23.45 3.34 -9.76
CA SER A 372 -23.07 4.75 -9.93
C SER A 372 -24.30 5.66 -9.94
N ALA A 373 -25.39 5.22 -10.58
CA ALA A 373 -26.67 5.92 -10.57
C ALA A 373 -27.29 5.95 -9.16
N ALA A 374 -27.21 4.85 -8.41
CA ALA A 374 -27.68 4.78 -7.03
C ALA A 374 -26.91 5.75 -6.12
N ALA A 375 -25.58 5.73 -6.18
CA ALA A 375 -24.74 6.66 -5.42
C ALA A 375 -25.11 8.12 -5.72
N LYS A 376 -25.28 8.47 -6.99
CA LYS A 376 -25.67 9.81 -7.41
C LYS A 376 -27.05 10.22 -6.89
N ARG A 377 -28.04 9.33 -6.95
CA ARG A 377 -29.40 9.56 -6.45
C ARG A 377 -29.41 9.91 -4.97
N ASP A 378 -28.57 9.23 -4.20
CA ASP A 378 -28.52 9.35 -2.74
C ASP A 378 -27.50 10.41 -2.29
N GLY A 379 -26.91 11.17 -3.22
CA GLY A 379 -25.93 12.22 -2.91
C GLY A 379 -24.60 11.70 -2.37
N LEU A 380 -24.25 10.45 -2.66
CA LEU A 380 -23.02 9.79 -2.23
C LEU A 380 -22.02 9.68 -3.38
N SER A 381 -20.73 9.68 -3.03
CA SER A 381 -19.73 9.16 -3.94
C SER A 381 -19.82 7.64 -3.99
N ARG A 382 -19.37 7.05 -5.11
CA ARG A 382 -19.29 5.58 -5.26
C ARG A 382 -18.46 4.96 -4.14
N HIS A 383 -17.40 5.63 -3.69
CA HIS A 383 -16.57 5.17 -2.58
C HIS A 383 -17.42 4.94 -1.32
N TRP A 384 -18.21 5.94 -0.90
CA TRP A 384 -19.00 5.80 0.34
C TRP A 384 -20.13 4.80 0.24
N LEU A 385 -20.78 4.69 -0.94
CA LEU A 385 -21.80 3.66 -1.15
C LEU A 385 -21.19 2.24 -1.08
N VAL A 386 -20.06 2.02 -1.75
CA VAL A 386 -19.34 0.72 -1.72
C VAL A 386 -18.79 0.43 -0.32
N SER A 387 -18.24 1.41 0.39
CA SER A 387 -17.82 1.24 1.79
C SER A 387 -18.98 0.86 2.70
N GLY A 388 -20.16 1.47 2.50
CA GLY A 388 -21.39 1.08 3.19
C GLY A 388 -21.79 -0.37 2.90
N ALA A 389 -21.76 -0.77 1.63
CA ALA A 389 -22.05 -2.15 1.22
C ALA A 389 -21.07 -3.16 1.84
N LEU A 390 -19.77 -2.83 1.85
CA LEU A 390 -18.73 -3.65 2.45
C LEU A 390 -18.92 -3.82 3.96
N LEU A 391 -19.23 -2.75 4.69
CA LEU A 391 -19.48 -2.85 6.14
C LEU A 391 -20.80 -3.57 6.47
N THR A 392 -21.87 -3.36 5.70
CA THR A 392 -23.13 -4.12 5.84
C THR A 392 -22.89 -5.61 5.61
N ALA A 393 -22.13 -5.98 4.57
CA ALA A 393 -21.76 -7.37 4.34
C ALA A 393 -20.87 -7.91 5.47
N LEU A 394 -19.89 -7.14 5.93
CA LEU A 394 -18.96 -7.53 6.99
C LEU A 394 -19.70 -7.83 8.30
N ARG A 395 -20.75 -7.06 8.64
CA ARG A 395 -21.58 -7.27 9.83
C ARG A 395 -22.13 -8.70 9.96
N ARG A 396 -22.35 -9.40 8.84
CA ARG A 396 -22.85 -10.79 8.79
C ARG A 396 -21.81 -11.83 9.22
N HIS A 397 -20.53 -11.46 9.22
CA HIS A 397 -19.38 -12.36 9.45
C HIS A 397 -18.67 -12.07 10.78
N LEU A 398 -19.17 -11.12 11.57
CA LEU A 398 -18.60 -10.77 12.86
C LEU A 398 -19.34 -11.46 13.99
N ASP A 399 -18.57 -11.97 14.95
CA ASP A 399 -19.08 -12.43 16.23
C ASP A 399 -19.38 -11.21 17.12
N ALA A 400 -20.50 -10.55 16.81
CA ALA A 400 -20.98 -9.38 17.53
C ALA A 400 -22.31 -9.71 18.25
N PRO A 401 -22.56 -9.16 19.45
CA PRO A 401 -23.84 -9.30 20.13
C PRO A 401 -25.02 -8.92 19.24
N SER A 402 -26.21 -9.45 19.57
CA SER A 402 -27.42 -9.07 18.87
C SER A 402 -27.65 -7.55 18.94
N GLY A 403 -28.00 -6.96 17.80
CA GLY A 403 -28.18 -5.53 17.63
C GLY A 403 -27.04 -4.86 16.86
N PRO A 404 -26.97 -3.51 16.89
CA PRO A 404 -26.00 -2.80 16.08
C PRO A 404 -24.56 -2.99 16.56
N ALA A 405 -23.63 -3.12 15.63
CA ALA A 405 -22.20 -3.21 15.92
C ALA A 405 -21.47 -1.95 15.45
N ASN A 406 -20.57 -1.43 16.27
CA ASN A 406 -19.69 -0.35 15.85
C ASN A 406 -18.60 -0.91 14.95
N LEU A 407 -18.58 -0.48 13.70
CA LEU A 407 -17.56 -0.84 12.72
C LEU A 407 -16.76 0.41 12.32
N SER A 408 -15.50 0.21 11.95
CA SER A 408 -14.65 1.26 11.41
C SER A 408 -14.19 0.97 9.99
N CYS A 409 -14.15 2.01 9.17
CA CYS A 409 -13.63 2.00 7.81
C CYS A 409 -12.46 2.97 7.73
N LEU A 410 -11.25 2.44 7.62
CA LEU A 410 -10.08 3.25 7.28
C LEU A 410 -10.05 3.44 5.76
N THR A 411 -9.90 4.69 5.32
CA THR A 411 -9.75 5.00 3.90
C THR A 411 -8.52 5.85 3.64
N PRO A 412 -7.62 5.44 2.73
CA PRO A 412 -6.59 6.32 2.19
C PRO A 412 -7.22 7.47 1.39
N VAL A 413 -6.66 8.66 1.51
CA VAL A 413 -7.19 9.88 0.90
C VAL A 413 -6.09 10.58 0.10
N ASP A 414 -6.31 10.73 -1.20
CA ASP A 414 -5.42 11.47 -2.10
C ASP A 414 -5.20 12.91 -1.62
N LEU A 415 -3.95 13.33 -1.49
CA LEU A 415 -3.57 14.72 -1.22
C LEU A 415 -3.07 15.46 -2.46
N ARG A 416 -2.77 14.79 -3.57
CA ARG A 416 -2.17 15.42 -4.76
C ARG A 416 -2.98 16.59 -5.27
N SER A 417 -4.27 16.37 -5.44
CA SER A 417 -5.27 17.36 -5.87
C SER A 417 -5.70 18.36 -4.79
N ARG A 418 -5.20 18.21 -3.55
CA ARG A 418 -5.58 19.02 -2.38
C ARG A 418 -4.47 19.96 -1.92
N LEU A 419 -3.30 19.88 -2.52
CA LEU A 419 -2.16 20.73 -2.25
C LEU A 419 -2.07 21.83 -3.31
N ASP A 420 -1.53 22.99 -2.93
CA ASP A 420 -1.27 24.11 -3.84
C ASP A 420 0.23 24.40 -3.90
N PRO A 421 0.88 24.26 -5.08
CA PRO A 421 0.36 23.69 -6.34
C PRO A 421 0.01 22.20 -6.26
N GLU A 422 -0.85 21.68 -7.14
CA GLU A 422 -1.11 20.24 -7.16
C GLU A 422 0.18 19.42 -7.37
N VAL A 423 0.26 18.23 -6.76
CA VAL A 423 1.37 17.30 -7.01
C VAL A 423 1.11 16.56 -8.32
N ASP A 424 2.10 16.53 -9.21
CA ASP A 424 2.00 15.85 -10.51
C ASP A 424 1.68 14.36 -10.28
N ARG A 425 0.75 13.77 -11.03
CA ARG A 425 0.30 12.38 -10.84
C ARG A 425 1.41 11.35 -11.06
N GLU A 426 2.42 11.68 -11.86
CA GLU A 426 3.58 10.82 -12.10
C GLU A 426 4.70 11.00 -11.08
N ASP A 427 4.63 11.99 -10.18
CA ASP A 427 5.65 12.14 -9.14
C ASP A 427 5.62 10.94 -8.19
N MET A 428 6.74 10.22 -8.11
CA MET A 428 6.93 9.08 -7.21
C MET A 428 7.16 9.55 -5.77
N VAL A 429 6.06 9.82 -5.08
CA VAL A 429 6.00 10.24 -3.68
C VAL A 429 4.73 9.67 -3.04
N LEU A 430 4.77 9.43 -1.73
CA LEU A 430 3.55 9.21 -0.96
C LEU A 430 2.81 10.54 -0.77
N ALA A 431 1.80 10.79 -1.60
CA ALA A 431 0.91 11.95 -1.49
C ALA A 431 -0.50 11.52 -1.08
N ALA A 432 -0.59 10.69 -0.03
CA ALA A 432 -1.84 10.24 0.54
C ALA A 432 -1.84 10.42 2.07
N SER A 433 -3.01 10.80 2.60
CA SER A 433 -3.36 10.70 4.01
C SER A 433 -4.28 9.50 4.24
N TRP A 434 -4.82 9.34 5.43
CA TRP A 434 -5.91 8.41 5.73
C TRP A 434 -6.95 9.06 6.64
N PHE A 435 -8.13 8.44 6.69
CA PHE A 435 -9.21 8.79 7.60
C PHE A 435 -9.89 7.50 8.08
N THR A 436 -10.12 7.39 9.39
CA THR A 436 -10.92 6.28 9.94
C THR A 436 -12.31 6.79 10.30
N ALA A 437 -13.29 6.36 9.53
CA ALA A 437 -14.70 6.59 9.80
C ALA A 437 -15.23 5.51 10.74
N TYR A 438 -16.14 5.86 11.64
CA TYR A 438 -16.89 4.90 12.45
C TYR A 438 -18.37 4.95 12.09
N ALA A 439 -19.03 3.80 12.07
CA ALA A 439 -20.47 3.70 11.90
C ALA A 439 -21.03 2.58 12.78
N GLU A 440 -22.17 2.86 13.38
CA GLU A 440 -23.03 1.83 13.94
C GLU A 440 -23.75 1.12 12.78
N VAL A 441 -23.58 -0.20 12.69
CA VAL A 441 -24.08 -1.05 11.60
C VAL A 441 -25.08 -2.08 12.16
N PRO A 442 -26.39 -1.89 11.89
CA PRO A 442 -27.43 -2.87 12.24
C PRO A 442 -27.27 -4.19 11.48
N GLU A 443 -27.85 -5.27 12.01
CA GLU A 443 -27.84 -6.61 11.36
C GLU A 443 -28.50 -6.60 9.98
N ASP A 444 -29.57 -5.81 9.83
CA ASP A 444 -30.36 -5.58 8.63
C ASP A 444 -30.13 -4.16 8.06
N GLY A 445 -28.97 -3.56 8.36
CA GLY A 445 -28.68 -2.17 8.01
C GLY A 445 -28.54 -1.93 6.51
N GLU A 446 -29.22 -0.91 5.99
CA GLU A 446 -29.10 -0.50 4.58
C GLU A 446 -27.71 0.06 4.27
N ALA A 447 -27.08 -0.46 3.20
CA ALA A 447 -25.75 -0.05 2.75
C ALA A 447 -25.65 1.46 2.47
N THR A 448 -26.68 2.05 1.86
CA THR A 448 -26.74 3.51 1.60
C THR A 448 -26.70 4.31 2.90
N ALA A 449 -27.47 3.91 3.92
CA ALA A 449 -27.52 4.59 5.20
C ALA A 449 -26.18 4.50 5.95
N VAL A 450 -25.52 3.34 5.91
CA VAL A 450 -24.16 3.17 6.46
C VAL A 450 -23.18 4.08 5.70
N GLY A 451 -23.19 4.06 4.36
CA GLY A 451 -22.34 4.90 3.53
C GLY A 451 -22.51 6.40 3.79
N ALA A 452 -23.75 6.86 3.98
CA ALA A 452 -24.05 8.25 4.30
C ALA A 452 -23.47 8.68 5.65
N ARG A 453 -23.51 7.81 6.68
CA ARG A 453 -22.88 8.08 7.98
C ARG A 453 -21.37 8.22 7.86
N LEU A 454 -20.72 7.33 7.11
CA LEU A 454 -19.27 7.39 6.88
C LEU A 454 -18.88 8.69 6.13
N ASN A 455 -19.62 9.05 5.07
CA ASN A 455 -19.38 10.27 4.29
C ASN A 455 -19.51 11.54 5.14
N GLU A 456 -20.51 11.60 6.01
CA GLU A 456 -20.71 12.74 6.92
C GLU A 456 -19.56 12.87 7.91
N GLY A 457 -19.06 11.75 8.46
CA GLY A 457 -17.86 11.73 9.29
C GLY A 457 -16.64 12.29 8.56
N PHE A 458 -16.42 11.84 7.32
CA PHE A 458 -15.33 12.33 6.48
C PHE A 458 -15.43 13.82 6.16
N ARG A 459 -16.63 14.31 5.82
CA ARG A 459 -16.86 15.74 5.53
C ARG A 459 -16.45 16.61 6.72
N ARG A 460 -16.87 16.23 7.93
CA ARG A 460 -16.50 16.93 9.17
C ARG A 460 -14.99 16.85 9.44
N ALA A 461 -14.37 15.70 9.22
CA ALA A 461 -12.93 15.54 9.40
C ALA A 461 -12.13 16.44 8.45
N ARG A 462 -12.56 16.51 7.18
CA ARG A 462 -11.97 17.40 6.18
C ARG A 462 -12.10 18.88 6.57
N GLU A 463 -13.28 19.30 7.04
CA GLU A 463 -13.53 20.68 7.48
C GLU A 463 -12.62 21.08 8.66
N ARG A 464 -12.32 20.14 9.57
CA ARG A 464 -11.38 20.36 10.69
C ARG A 464 -9.91 20.31 10.31
N GLY A 465 -9.57 19.87 9.09
CA GLY A 465 -8.18 19.67 8.67
C GLY A 465 -7.54 18.38 9.17
N ASP A 466 -8.35 17.40 9.58
CA ASP A 466 -7.88 16.15 10.19
C ASP A 466 -6.92 15.38 9.27
N LEU A 467 -7.09 15.43 7.94
CA LEU A 467 -6.23 14.73 6.98
C LEU A 467 -4.75 15.17 7.07
N GLU A 468 -4.48 16.42 7.37
CA GLU A 468 -3.10 16.89 7.55
C GLU A 468 -2.57 16.50 8.93
N LEU A 469 -3.43 16.58 9.95
CA LEU A 469 -3.11 16.23 11.33
C LEU A 469 -2.83 14.73 11.51
N GLU A 470 -3.47 13.85 10.74
CA GLU A 470 -3.18 12.40 10.71
C GLU A 470 -1.73 12.15 10.26
N ILE A 471 -1.27 12.85 9.22
CA ILE A 471 0.11 12.76 8.73
C ILE A 471 1.11 13.34 9.73
N LEU A 472 0.84 14.55 10.24
CA LEU A 472 1.75 15.23 11.17
C LEU A 472 1.81 14.56 12.54
N GLY A 473 0.73 13.91 12.97
CA GLY A 473 0.59 13.20 14.23
C GLY A 473 0.98 11.72 14.19
N VAL A 474 1.38 11.17 13.02
CA VAL A 474 1.52 9.72 12.79
C VAL A 474 2.29 8.98 13.88
N HIS A 475 3.43 9.52 14.35
CA HIS A 475 4.24 8.86 15.37
C HIS A 475 3.48 8.64 16.68
N ARG A 476 2.63 9.58 17.08
CA ARG A 476 1.81 9.48 18.29
C ARG A 476 0.57 8.62 18.08
N LEU A 477 0.02 8.62 16.87
CA LEU A 477 -1.11 7.75 16.52
C LEU A 477 -0.71 6.27 16.54
N LEU A 478 0.51 5.96 16.10
CA LEU A 478 1.07 4.60 16.13
C LEU A 478 1.31 4.05 17.54
N GLU A 479 1.37 4.91 18.57
CA GLU A 479 1.52 4.48 19.97
C GLU A 479 0.26 3.79 20.52
N ASP A 480 -0.91 3.98 19.90
CA ASP A 480 -2.16 3.32 20.29
C ASP A 480 -2.57 2.27 19.23
N PRO A 481 -2.33 0.97 19.47
CA PRO A 481 -2.66 -0.10 18.52
C PRO A 481 -4.14 -0.16 18.13
N SER A 482 -5.06 0.39 18.95
CA SER A 482 -6.48 0.41 18.61
C SER A 482 -6.81 1.28 17.40
N LEU A 483 -5.92 2.19 17.01
CA LEU A 483 -6.05 3.03 15.83
C LEU A 483 -5.57 2.34 14.55
N LEU A 484 -4.80 1.26 14.67
CA LEU A 484 -4.15 0.57 13.53
C LEU A 484 -4.94 -0.63 13.01
N MET A 485 -5.96 -1.07 13.75
CA MET A 485 -6.77 -2.23 13.43
C MET A 485 -8.23 -1.83 13.17
N PRO A 486 -8.54 -1.23 12.00
CA PRO A 486 -9.93 -0.98 11.62
C PRO A 486 -10.68 -2.29 11.35
N SER A 487 -12.02 -2.23 11.34
CA SER A 487 -12.84 -3.37 10.91
C SER A 487 -12.54 -3.74 9.45
N LEU A 488 -12.36 -2.73 8.60
CA LEU A 488 -11.98 -2.88 7.20
C LEU A 488 -11.22 -1.65 6.70
N VAL A 489 -10.24 -1.86 5.82
CA VAL A 489 -9.68 -0.77 5.01
C VAL A 489 -10.36 -0.75 3.65
N VAL A 490 -10.81 0.40 3.18
CA VAL A 490 -11.37 0.57 1.84
C VAL A 490 -10.59 1.65 1.10
N THR A 491 -9.90 1.24 0.04
CA THR A 491 -9.19 2.15 -0.86
C THR A 491 -9.84 2.11 -2.23
N ASN A 492 -9.91 3.27 -2.90
CA ASN A 492 -10.53 3.37 -4.21
C ASN A 492 -9.64 4.19 -5.14
N ALA A 493 -9.06 3.53 -6.15
CA ALA A 493 -8.22 4.17 -7.17
C ALA A 493 -9.03 4.99 -8.20
N GLY A 494 -10.36 4.91 -8.16
CA GLY A 494 -11.24 5.60 -9.09
C GLY A 494 -11.44 4.83 -10.38
N ALA A 495 -11.80 5.56 -11.44
CA ALA A 495 -11.99 4.99 -12.77
C ALA A 495 -10.72 5.19 -13.61
N ILE A 496 -10.27 4.12 -14.27
CA ILE A 496 -9.14 4.13 -15.18
C ILE A 496 -9.54 3.41 -16.47
N SER A 497 -8.80 3.66 -17.54
CA SER A 497 -8.90 2.92 -18.79
C SER A 497 -7.83 1.86 -18.87
N THR A 498 -8.09 0.79 -19.61
CA THR A 498 -7.04 -0.16 -19.97
C THR A 498 -5.93 0.58 -20.71
N PRO A 499 -4.65 0.40 -20.32
CA PRO A 499 -3.54 1.08 -20.98
C PRO A 499 -3.46 0.78 -22.47
N VAL A 500 -2.96 1.75 -23.24
CA VAL A 500 -2.74 1.56 -24.69
C VAL A 500 -1.60 0.57 -24.90
N THR A 501 -1.83 -0.42 -25.74
CA THR A 501 -0.86 -1.45 -26.13
C THR A 501 -0.50 -1.36 -27.62
N PRO A 502 0.67 -1.90 -28.03
CA PRO A 502 0.98 -1.99 -29.45
C PRO A 502 0.02 -2.95 -30.20
N PRO A 503 -0.12 -2.80 -31.53
CA PRO A 503 -0.96 -3.68 -32.33
C PRO A 503 -0.63 -5.15 -32.13
N GLY A 504 -1.66 -5.98 -31.90
CA GLY A 504 -1.50 -7.42 -31.66
C GLY A 504 -1.19 -7.81 -30.22
N VAL A 505 -1.19 -6.85 -29.28
CA VAL A 505 -1.10 -7.09 -27.84
C VAL A 505 -2.40 -6.64 -27.17
N GLU A 506 -3.01 -7.50 -26.37
CA GLU A 506 -4.23 -7.23 -25.62
C GLU A 506 -4.00 -7.46 -24.12
N ILE A 507 -4.41 -6.53 -23.26
CA ILE A 507 -4.50 -6.76 -21.82
C ILE A 507 -5.87 -7.39 -21.54
N THR A 508 -5.87 -8.69 -21.19
CA THR A 508 -7.09 -9.47 -20.94
C THR A 508 -7.49 -9.49 -19.46
N GLY A 509 -6.53 -9.23 -18.57
CA GLY A 509 -6.72 -9.18 -17.13
C GLY A 509 -5.91 -8.07 -16.49
N PHE A 510 -6.46 -7.44 -15.46
CA PHE A 510 -5.82 -6.37 -14.70
C PHE A 510 -6.20 -6.49 -13.23
N ARG A 511 -5.21 -6.44 -12.35
CA ARG A 511 -5.39 -6.45 -10.91
C ARG A 511 -4.52 -5.37 -10.29
N TRP A 512 -5.04 -4.66 -9.31
CA TRP A 512 -4.34 -3.60 -8.58
C TRP A 512 -4.66 -3.74 -7.10
N PHE A 513 -3.63 -3.98 -6.29
CA PHE A 513 -3.78 -4.19 -4.86
C PHE A 513 -2.48 -3.90 -4.11
N GLY A 514 -2.61 -3.53 -2.85
CA GLY A 514 -1.49 -3.43 -1.91
C GLY A 514 -1.25 -4.77 -1.22
N LEU A 515 0.01 -5.05 -0.88
CA LEU A 515 0.41 -6.22 -0.12
C LEU A 515 1.20 -5.82 1.10
N ALA A 516 0.66 -6.13 2.27
CA ALA A 516 1.34 -6.04 3.55
C ALA A 516 1.54 -7.44 4.12
N ALA A 517 2.66 -7.67 4.82
CA ALA A 517 2.92 -8.96 5.47
C ALA A 517 1.90 -9.27 6.58
N MET A 518 1.43 -8.23 7.26
CA MET A 518 0.37 -8.28 8.27
C MET A 518 -0.48 -7.02 8.16
N GLY A 519 -1.69 -7.06 8.73
CA GLY A 519 -2.53 -5.89 8.84
C GLY A 519 -4.02 -6.21 8.65
N PRO A 520 -4.87 -5.18 8.70
CA PRO A 520 -6.29 -5.33 8.48
C PRO A 520 -6.60 -5.78 7.05
N LEU A 521 -7.73 -6.48 6.87
CA LEU A 521 -8.25 -6.81 5.55
C LEU A 521 -8.50 -5.50 4.77
N THR A 522 -7.98 -5.44 3.54
CA THR A 522 -8.12 -4.28 2.67
C THR A 522 -8.92 -4.64 1.42
N ALA A 523 -9.93 -3.84 1.12
CA ALA A 523 -10.69 -3.84 -0.12
C ALA A 523 -10.10 -2.80 -1.08
N PHE A 524 -9.46 -3.27 -2.15
CA PHE A 524 -8.94 -2.43 -3.22
C PHE A 524 -9.99 -2.30 -4.32
N VAL A 525 -10.64 -1.13 -4.36
CA VAL A 525 -11.68 -0.80 -5.32
C VAL A 525 -11.07 -0.10 -6.53
N LEU A 526 -11.43 -0.54 -7.72
CA LEU A 526 -11.04 0.07 -8.98
C LEU A 526 -12.22 -0.01 -9.95
N THR A 527 -12.32 0.91 -10.90
CA THR A 527 -13.20 0.76 -12.05
C THR A 527 -12.39 0.80 -13.33
N LEU A 528 -12.28 -0.34 -14.00
CA LEU A 528 -11.55 -0.49 -15.25
C LEU A 528 -12.54 -0.64 -16.40
N ASP A 529 -12.47 0.25 -17.40
CA ASP A 529 -13.35 0.25 -18.57
C ASP A 529 -14.85 0.08 -18.22
N GLY A 530 -15.29 0.85 -17.22
CA GLY A 530 -16.67 0.85 -16.74
C GLY A 530 -17.07 -0.35 -15.87
N ARG A 531 -16.14 -1.24 -15.52
CA ARG A 531 -16.40 -2.40 -14.65
C ARG A 531 -15.73 -2.23 -13.29
N LEU A 532 -16.52 -2.20 -12.23
CA LEU A 532 -16.02 -2.11 -10.87
C LEU A 532 -15.46 -3.45 -10.40
N THR A 533 -14.28 -3.43 -9.82
CA THR A 533 -13.63 -4.54 -9.15
C THR A 533 -13.41 -4.22 -7.67
N VAL A 534 -13.55 -5.22 -6.82
CA VAL A 534 -13.10 -5.19 -5.43
C VAL A 534 -12.14 -6.35 -5.24
N GLU A 535 -10.87 -6.03 -5.00
CA GLU A 535 -9.83 -7.01 -4.73
C GLU A 535 -9.55 -7.06 -3.23
N PHE A 536 -9.58 -8.26 -2.65
CA PHE A 536 -9.13 -8.49 -1.29
C PHE A 536 -7.77 -9.16 -1.33
N ALA A 537 -6.75 -8.48 -0.81
CA ALA A 537 -5.42 -9.05 -0.66
C ALA A 537 -5.07 -9.15 0.83
N PHE A 538 -4.72 -10.35 1.29
CA PHE A 538 -4.50 -10.65 2.70
C PHE A 538 -3.53 -11.79 2.88
N ASN A 539 -2.96 -11.94 4.08
CA ASN A 539 -2.10 -13.07 4.41
C ASN A 539 -2.94 -14.17 5.10
N GLY A 540 -2.98 -15.35 4.48
CA GLY A 540 -3.72 -16.52 4.93
C GLY A 540 -3.28 -17.05 6.29
N GLY A 541 -2.07 -16.71 6.75
CA GLY A 541 -1.61 -17.00 8.10
C GLY A 541 -2.28 -16.16 9.18
N PHE A 542 -2.91 -15.03 8.82
CA PHE A 542 -3.59 -14.13 9.75
C PHE A 542 -5.12 -14.17 9.64
N LEU A 543 -5.64 -14.45 8.46
CA LEU A 543 -7.07 -14.44 8.20
C LEU A 543 -7.47 -15.67 7.39
N ASP A 544 -8.53 -16.34 7.83
CA ASP A 544 -9.04 -17.55 7.16
C ASP A 544 -9.55 -17.21 5.75
N GLU A 545 -9.10 -17.99 4.76
CA GLU A 545 -9.49 -17.79 3.37
C GLU A 545 -10.98 -18.09 3.16
N GLY A 546 -11.52 -19.09 3.88
CA GLY A 546 -12.94 -19.43 3.83
C GLY A 546 -13.84 -18.28 4.28
N LEU A 547 -13.46 -17.62 5.39
CA LEU A 547 -14.11 -16.42 5.90
C LEU A 547 -14.10 -15.28 4.87
N VAL A 548 -12.94 -14.98 4.26
CA VAL A 548 -12.86 -13.91 3.25
C VAL A 548 -13.70 -14.24 2.01
N ARG A 549 -13.72 -15.50 1.57
CA ARG A 549 -14.55 -15.95 0.44
C ARG A 549 -16.04 -15.85 0.75
N ALA A 550 -16.46 -16.20 1.96
CA ALA A 550 -17.84 -16.05 2.42
C ALA A 550 -18.23 -14.57 2.52
N PHE A 551 -17.34 -13.73 3.06
CA PHE A 551 -17.49 -12.28 3.08
C PHE A 551 -17.63 -11.70 1.68
N ALA A 552 -16.74 -12.03 0.75
CA ALA A 552 -16.81 -11.59 -0.64
C ALA A 552 -18.11 -12.00 -1.33
N SER A 553 -18.65 -13.19 -0.99
CA SER A 553 -19.96 -13.64 -1.48
C SER A 553 -21.10 -12.75 -0.97
N SER A 554 -21.12 -12.42 0.32
CA SER A 554 -22.09 -11.46 0.88
C SER A 554 -21.94 -10.06 0.30
N VAL A 555 -20.73 -9.61 -0.01
CA VAL A 555 -20.50 -8.33 -0.69
C VAL A 555 -21.13 -8.33 -2.09
N ARG A 556 -21.01 -9.43 -2.85
CA ARG A 556 -21.66 -9.57 -4.16
C ARG A 556 -23.18 -9.46 -4.06
N GLU A 557 -23.78 -10.07 -3.05
CA GLU A 557 -25.23 -9.98 -2.80
C GLU A 557 -25.65 -8.53 -2.55
N VAL A 558 -25.00 -7.84 -1.61
CA VAL A 558 -25.34 -6.44 -1.27
C VAL A 558 -25.12 -5.50 -2.46
N LEU A 559 -24.05 -5.70 -3.24
CA LEU A 559 -23.81 -4.91 -4.46
C LEU A 559 -24.85 -5.19 -5.55
N ALA A 560 -25.33 -6.42 -5.68
CA ALA A 560 -26.39 -6.78 -6.62
C ALA A 560 -27.76 -6.18 -6.22
N GLU A 561 -28.06 -6.13 -4.93
CA GLU A 561 -29.24 -5.42 -4.39
C GLU A 561 -29.17 -3.91 -4.70
N LEU A 562 -28.01 -3.30 -4.50
CA LEU A 562 -27.77 -1.90 -4.86
C LEU A 562 -27.89 -1.66 -6.38
N ALA A 563 -27.36 -2.55 -7.21
CA ALA A 563 -27.51 -2.45 -8.66
C ALA A 563 -28.99 -2.58 -9.08
N SER A 564 -29.75 -3.49 -8.46
CA SER A 564 -31.16 -3.71 -8.76
C SER A 564 -32.05 -2.52 -8.39
N SER A 565 -31.76 -1.85 -7.27
CA SER A 565 -32.40 -0.57 -6.89
C SER A 565 -31.88 0.63 -7.69
N GLY A 566 -30.68 0.51 -8.27
CA GLY A 566 -30.04 1.45 -9.18
C GLY A 566 -30.72 1.49 -10.56
N ALA A 567 -31.14 0.34 -11.05
CA ALA A 567 -31.83 0.18 -12.33
C ALA A 567 -33.19 0.90 -12.31
N THR A 568 -33.32 1.97 -13.10
CA THR A 568 -34.64 2.57 -13.37
C THR A 568 -35.44 1.62 -14.27
N PRO A 569 -36.73 1.39 -14.01
CA PRO A 569 -37.58 0.62 -14.90
C PRO A 569 -37.99 1.51 -16.08
N ASP A 570 -37.05 1.82 -16.98
CA ASP A 570 -37.38 2.46 -18.27
C ASP A 570 -36.29 2.17 -19.32
N GLY A 571 -36.24 0.90 -19.75
CA GLY A 571 -35.53 0.46 -20.96
C GLY A 571 -36.47 -0.06 -22.05
N ALA A 572 -37.79 0.05 -21.86
CA ALA A 572 -38.80 -0.50 -22.75
C ALA A 572 -39.71 0.59 -23.35
N ALA A 573 -39.15 1.69 -23.83
CA ALA A 573 -39.81 2.54 -24.83
C ALA A 573 -38.83 3.52 -25.49
N GLY A 574 -38.74 3.47 -26.82
CA GLY A 574 -38.39 4.65 -27.61
C GLY A 574 -37.01 4.68 -28.24
N HIS A 575 -36.87 4.03 -29.39
CA HIS A 575 -36.04 4.55 -30.47
C HIS A 575 -36.48 6.01 -30.78
N ALA A 576 -35.66 7.00 -30.46
CA ALA A 576 -35.63 8.26 -31.18
C ALA A 576 -34.26 8.93 -31.00
N ALA A 577 -33.71 9.37 -32.12
CA ALA A 577 -32.35 9.82 -32.31
C ALA A 577 -32.05 11.21 -31.73
N ALA A 578 -30.73 11.48 -31.67
CA ALA A 578 -30.05 12.77 -31.72
C ALA A 578 -29.77 13.50 -30.40
N GLY A 579 -28.49 13.85 -30.20
CA GLY A 579 -28.08 14.95 -29.34
C GLY A 579 -26.79 14.71 -28.55
N ASN A 580 -25.65 14.92 -29.20
CA ASN A 580 -24.32 15.04 -28.56
C ASN A 580 -24.33 16.10 -27.42
N PRO A 581 -23.85 15.80 -26.19
CA PRO A 581 -23.52 16.84 -25.24
C PRO A 581 -22.01 16.97 -25.05
N ALA A 582 -21.55 18.18 -25.34
CA ALA A 582 -20.22 18.68 -25.03
C ALA A 582 -19.89 18.58 -23.53
N ARG A 583 -18.59 18.37 -23.28
CA ARG A 583 -17.87 18.49 -22.01
C ARG A 583 -18.31 19.71 -21.20
N VAL A 584 -18.55 19.52 -19.90
CA VAL A 584 -18.48 20.59 -18.90
C VAL A 584 -17.74 20.06 -17.67
N ASN A 585 -16.59 20.69 -17.39
CA ASN A 585 -15.83 20.59 -16.15
C ASN A 585 -16.60 21.23 -14.99
N ALA A 586 -16.65 20.55 -13.85
CA ALA A 586 -16.72 21.12 -12.50
C ALA A 586 -16.22 20.08 -11.50
#